data_AF-A0A1G2ZZL7-F1
#
_entry.id   AF-A0A1G2ZZL7-F1
#
_cell.length_a   1.000
_cell.length_b   1.000
_cell.length_c   1.000
_cell.angle_alpha   90.00
_cell.angle_beta   90.00
_cell.angle_gamma   90.00
#
_symmetry.space_group_name_H-M   'P 1'
#
loop_
_entity.id
_entity.type
_entity.pdbx_description
1 polymer ?
#
loop_
_entity_poly.entity_id
_entity_poly.type
_entity_poly.pdbx_seq_one_letter_code
_entity_poly.pdbx_strand_id
1 'polypeptide(L)' 'MDMSLPLNKMTITEKLHAIEEIWEDLLRDSENVPSPAWHADVLSAREQRIRDGKSQFSDWNEAKSRIRKKV' A
#
# COMPACT_ATOMS: atom_id res chain seq x y z
N MET A 1 10.71 21.81 9.40
CA MET A 1 9.41 22.43 9.68
C MET A 1 8.49 21.32 10.15
N ASP A 2 7.89 21.47 11.32
CA ASP A 2 6.88 20.53 11.81
C ASP A 2 5.52 20.97 11.27
N MET A 3 4.87 20.11 10.48
CA MET A 3 3.56 20.39 9.92
C MET A 3 2.53 19.59 10.71
N SER A 4 1.81 20.27 11.60
CA SER A 4 0.80 19.64 12.46
C SER A 4 -0.59 19.87 11.89
N LEU A 5 -1.26 18.78 11.51
CA LEU A 5 -2.69 18.78 11.18
C LEU A 5 -3.52 18.61 12.45
N PRO A 6 -4.62 19.37 12.66
CA PRO A 6 -5.49 19.23 13.82
C PRO A 6 -6.40 17.99 13.68
N LEU A 7 -5.80 16.79 13.56
CA LEU A 7 -6.49 15.53 13.27
C LEU A 7 -7.58 15.20 14.30
N ASN A 8 -7.48 15.69 15.53
CA ASN A 8 -8.51 15.48 16.55
C ASN A 8 -9.79 16.31 16.32
N LYS A 9 -9.72 17.37 15.50
CA LYS A 9 -10.87 18.21 15.15
C LYS A 9 -11.55 17.82 13.84
N MET A 10 -10.92 16.95 13.07
CA MET A 10 -11.43 16.48 11.78
C MET A 10 -12.40 15.31 11.95
N THR A 11 -13.50 15.35 11.20
CA THR A 11 -14.37 14.20 10.94
C THR A 11 -13.62 13.11 10.18
N ILE A 12 -14.18 11.89 10.14
CA ILE A 12 -13.61 10.78 9.38
C ILE A 12 -13.52 11.14 7.88
N THR A 13 -14.56 11.76 7.32
CA THR A 13 -14.60 12.17 5.91
C THR A 13 -13.49 13.16 5.59
N GLU A 14 -13.27 14.17 6.43
CA GLU A 14 -12.20 15.16 6.24
C GLU A 14 -10.81 14.50 6.30
N LYS A 15 -10.61 13.52 7.19
CA LYS A 15 -9.33 12.78 7.26
C LYS A 15 -9.09 11.98 5.99
N LEU A 16 -10.10 11.28 5.50
CA LEU A 16 -10.00 10.51 4.27
C LEU A 16 -9.71 11.41 3.07
N HIS A 17 -10.37 12.57 2.99
CA HIS A 17 -10.12 13.54 1.93
C HIS A 17 -8.69 14.10 2.00
N ALA A 18 -8.19 14.44 3.19
CA ALA A 18 -6.82 14.90 3.37
C ALA A 18 -5.80 13.82 2.96
N ILE A 19 -6.05 12.54 3.29
CA ILE A 19 -5.19 11.44 2.83
C ILE A 19 -5.18 11.37 1.30
N GLU A 20 -6.34 11.49 0.65
CA GLU A 20 -6.45 11.45 -0.81
C GLU A 20 -5.72 12.62 -1.47
N GLU A 21 -5.91 13.85 -0.98
CA GLU A 21 -5.22 15.03 -1.50
C GLU A 21 -3.70 14.92 -1.36
N ILE A 22 -3.22 14.44 -0.20
CA ILE A 22 -1.80 14.19 0.02
C ILE A 22 -1.30 13.12 -0.95
N TRP A 23 -2.05 12.04 -1.12
CA TRP A 23 -1.67 10.95 -2.00
C TRP A 23 -1.58 11.38 -3.47
N GLU A 24 -2.60 12.09 -3.96
CA GLU A 24 -2.63 12.65 -5.31
C GLU A 24 -1.47 13.62 -5.56
N ASP A 25 -1.11 14.44 -4.57
CA ASP A 25 0.04 15.35 -4.70
C ASP A 25 1.37 14.59 -4.76
N LEU A 26 1.58 13.59 -3.89
CA LEU A 26 2.77 12.75 -3.91
C LEU A 26 2.93 11.97 -5.23
N LEU A 27 1.83 11.56 -5.85
CA LEU A 27 1.87 10.84 -7.12
C LEU A 27 2.36 11.71 -8.29
N ARG A 28 2.14 13.03 -8.25
CA ARG A 28 2.60 13.97 -9.29
C ARG A 28 4.12 14.02 -9.39
N ASP A 29 4.81 13.73 -8.30
CA ASP A 29 6.27 13.72 -8.21
C ASP A 29 6.76 12.40 -7.60
N SER A 30 6.27 11.30 -8.16
CA SER A 30 6.56 9.94 -7.66
C SER A 30 8.05 9.59 -7.65
N GLU A 31 8.89 10.25 -8.45
CA GLU A 31 10.34 10.07 -8.43
C GLU A 31 10.97 10.53 -7.11
N ASN A 32 10.36 11.54 -6.46
CA ASN A 32 10.77 12.06 -5.16
C ASN A 32 10.19 11.27 -3.98
N VAL A 33 9.44 10.20 -4.25
CA VAL A 33 8.93 9.25 -3.24
C VAL A 33 9.62 7.89 -3.44
N PRO A 34 10.90 7.75 -3.07
CA PRO A 34 11.62 6.52 -3.29
C PRO A 34 11.03 5.37 -2.48
N SER A 35 10.91 4.20 -3.11
CA SER A 35 10.57 2.99 -2.38
C SER A 35 11.66 2.69 -1.33
N PRO A 36 11.29 2.16 -0.15
CA PRO A 36 12.28 1.72 0.83
C PRO A 36 13.26 0.71 0.23
N ALA A 37 14.54 0.75 0.62
CA ALA A 37 15.57 -0.12 0.04
C ALA A 37 15.21 -1.62 0.11
N TRP A 38 14.57 -2.05 1.20
CA TRP A 38 14.18 -3.45 1.42
C TRP A 38 13.05 -3.94 0.49
N HIS A 39 12.31 -3.02 -0.17
CA HIS A 39 11.18 -3.40 -1.04
C HIS A 39 11.66 -4.27 -2.22
N ALA A 40 12.81 -3.93 -2.80
CA ALA A 40 13.39 -4.67 -3.91
C ALA A 40 13.70 -6.13 -3.52
N ASP A 41 14.29 -6.33 -2.34
CA ASP A 41 14.62 -7.67 -1.82
C ASP A 41 13.38 -8.53 -1.64
N VAL A 42 12.31 -7.95 -1.10
CA VAL A 42 11.03 -8.65 -0.89
C VAL A 42 10.37 -9.01 -2.23
N LEU A 43 10.41 -8.13 -3.22
CA LEU A 43 9.88 -8.40 -4.55
C LEU A 43 10.68 -9.51 -5.25
N SER A 44 12.01 -9.44 -5.23
CA SER A 44 12.90 -10.46 -5.79
C SER A 44 12.65 -11.84 -5.17
N ALA A 45 12.54 -11.90 -3.84
CA ALA A 45 12.23 -13.14 -3.13
C ALA A 45 10.84 -13.69 -3.51
N ARG A 46 9.83 -12.83 -3.70
CA ARG A 46 8.48 -13.23 -4.12
C ARG A 46 8.49 -13.79 -5.54
N GLU A 47 9.16 -13.13 -6.48
CA GLU A 47 9.31 -13.60 -7.84
C GLU A 47 10.02 -14.95 -7.90
N GLN A 48 11.09 -15.14 -7.13
CA GLN A 48 11.79 -16.42 -7.09
C GLN A 48 10.89 -17.55 -6.59
N ARG A 49 10.04 -17.31 -5.59
CA ARG A 49 9.08 -18.32 -5.13
C ARG A 49 8.05 -18.69 -6.20
N ILE A 50 7.66 -17.75 -7.06
CA ILE A 50 6.78 -18.03 -8.19
C ILE A 50 7.51 -18.88 -9.23
N ARG A 51 8.75 -18.52 -9.59
CA ARG A 51 9.60 -19.31 -10.51
C ARG A 51 9.86 -20.73 -10.01
N ASP A 52 10.06 -20.89 -8.70
CA ASP A 52 10.24 -22.18 -8.03
C ASP A 52 8.94 -23.02 -7.91
N GLY A 53 7.78 -22.47 -8.31
CA GLY A 53 6.48 -23.12 -8.12
C GLY A 53 5.98 -23.16 -6.67
N LYS A 54 6.65 -22.46 -5.75
CA LYS A 54 6.30 -22.36 -4.32
C LYS A 54 5.24 -21.30 -4.04
N SER A 55 4.87 -20.52 -5.04
CA SER A 55 3.85 -19.47 -4.94
C SER A 55 3.17 -19.31 -6.29
N GLN A 56 1.91 -18.90 -6.27
CA GLN A 56 1.12 -18.65 -7.47
C GLN A 56 0.29 -17.39 -7.29
N PHE A 57 -0.04 -16.75 -8.40
CA PHE A 57 -1.06 -15.70 -8.41
C PHE A 57 -2.42 -16.31 -8.08
N SER A 58 -3.27 -15.54 -7.43
CA SER A 58 -4.66 -15.90 -7.19
C SER A 58 -5.55 -14.78 -7.67
N ASP A 59 -6.72 -15.14 -8.21
CA ASP A 59 -7.73 -14.15 -8.52
C ASP A 59 -8.10 -13.33 -7.27
N TRP A 60 -8.40 -12.04 -7.49
CA TRP A 60 -8.67 -11.12 -6.39
C TRP A 60 -9.92 -11.50 -5.59
N ASN A 61 -10.97 -11.97 -6.26
CA ASN A 61 -12.19 -12.40 -5.59
C ASN A 61 -11.98 -13.70 -4.81
N GLU A 62 -11.20 -14.63 -5.35
CA GLU A 62 -10.79 -15.85 -4.64
C GLU A 62 -9.94 -15.53 -3.41
N ALA A 63 -8.98 -14.61 -3.53
CA ALA A 63 -8.15 -14.15 -2.42
C ALA A 63 -9.01 -13.56 -1.29
N LYS A 64 -9.94 -12.65 -1.63
CA LYS A 64 -10.88 -12.06 -0.66
C LYS A 64 -11.73 -13.14 0.02
N SER A 65 -12.27 -14.10 -0.73
CA SER A 65 -13.08 -15.19 -0.19
C SER A 65 -12.27 -16.04 0.80
N ARG A 66 -11.03 -16.40 0.45
CA ARG A 66 -10.13 -17.16 1.33
C ARG A 66 -9.80 -16.42 2.63
N ILE A 67 -9.55 -15.11 2.56
CA ILE A 67 -9.24 -14.30 3.74
C ILE A 67 -10.44 -14.21 4.68
N ARG A 68 -11.63 -13.89 4.14
CA ARG A 68 -12.87 -13.79 4.93
C ARG A 68 -13.28 -15.09 5.62
N LYS A 69 -12.88 -16.25 5.09
CA LYS A 69 -13.12 -17.55 5.73
C LYS A 69 -12.16 -17.86 6.88
N LYS A 70 -11.07 -17.11 7.02
CA LYS A 70 -10.01 -17.31 8.03
C LYS A 70 -10.07 -16.31 9.19
N VAL A 71 -10.92 -15.29 9.07
CA VAL A 71 -11.24 -14.29 10.09
C VAL A 71 -12.63 -14.61 10.63
#